data_AF-A0ABD6FPH8-F1
#
_entry.id   AF-A0ABD6FPH8-F1
#
_cell.length_a   1.000
_cell.length_b   1.000
_cell.length_c   1.000
_cell.angle_alpha   90.00
_cell.angle_beta   90.00
_cell.angle_gamma   90.00
#
_symmetry.space_group_name_H-M   'P 1'
#
loop_
_entity.id
_entity.type
_entity.pdbx_description
1 polymer ?
#
loop_
_entity_poly.entity_id
_entity_poly.type
_entity_poly.pdbx_seq_one_letter_code
_entity_poly.pdbx_strand_id
1 'polypeptide(L)'
;DGEIVAHTARTADAEAWLATREATEITGLVTWEEVGVRAYVAPAPAVEPSPSPSPSASPEPSPAPSPSPSPEAEAEGEPEEPVDTSSTDHWRTTWHGQGRLAVFASAIPAGETFVIHAVNGGPLGTLELYAERDPNDAWITPLIVWGAILLIVGVVGLLYTLIDLRPWQRKGEEWLSRRSAKGEPKEGSRRARRLAGVQLPEVPLDPAPADAVPADPATADPATTDQIPQADQKGGEK
;
A
#
# COMPACT_ATOMS: atom_id res chain seq x y z
N ASP A 1 12.02 -32.96 -14.14
CA ASP A 1 12.84 -31.90 -14.76
C ASP A 1 12.55 -31.82 -16.24
N GLY A 2 11.81 -30.79 -16.64
CA GLY A 2 11.49 -30.49 -18.03
C GLY A 2 11.38 -28.98 -18.19
N GLU A 3 11.64 -28.49 -19.40
CA GLU A 3 11.40 -27.10 -19.74
C GLU A 3 9.89 -26.86 -19.82
N ILE A 4 9.45 -25.82 -19.12
CA ILE A 4 8.07 -25.37 -19.04
C ILE A 4 8.01 -24.02 -19.72
N VAL A 5 7.02 -23.87 -20.60
CA VAL A 5 6.77 -22.61 -21.29
C VAL A 5 5.35 -22.18 -20.99
N ALA A 6 5.19 -20.89 -20.70
CA ALA A 6 3.88 -20.27 -20.64
C ALA A 6 3.77 -19.15 -21.66
N HIS A 7 2.55 -18.94 -22.14
CA HIS A 7 2.20 -17.92 -23.11
C HIS A 7 0.94 -17.17 -22.72
N THR A 8 0.83 -15.92 -23.17
CA THR A 8 -0.47 -15.25 -23.28
C THR A 8 -0.89 -15.10 -24.74
N ALA A 9 -2.19 -15.19 -24.99
CA ALA A 9 -2.81 -14.89 -26.28
C ALA A 9 -4.22 -14.32 -26.10
N ARG A 10 -4.85 -13.88 -27.19
CA ARG A 10 -6.30 -13.63 -27.16
C ARG A 10 -7.01 -14.96 -26.92
N THR A 11 -8.20 -14.90 -26.35
CA THR A 11 -9.01 -16.09 -26.09
C THR A 11 -9.21 -16.93 -27.36
N ALA A 12 -9.66 -16.33 -28.47
CA ALA A 12 -9.89 -17.08 -29.72
C ALA A 12 -8.62 -17.78 -30.26
N ASP A 13 -7.47 -17.12 -30.17
CA ASP A 13 -6.19 -17.66 -30.61
C ASP A 13 -5.75 -18.85 -29.72
N ALA A 14 -5.89 -18.70 -28.40
CA ALA A 14 -5.60 -19.77 -27.45
C ALA A 14 -6.55 -20.96 -27.63
N GLU A 15 -7.85 -20.71 -27.86
CA GLU A 15 -8.86 -21.74 -28.11
C GLU A 15 -8.55 -22.52 -29.39
N ALA A 16 -8.17 -21.84 -30.48
CA ALA A 16 -7.78 -22.49 -31.73
C ALA A 16 -6.56 -23.41 -31.54
N TRP A 17 -5.56 -22.97 -30.76
CA TRP A 17 -4.39 -23.78 -30.44
C TRP A 17 -4.72 -24.96 -29.51
N LEU A 18 -5.63 -24.76 -28.56
CA LEU A 18 -6.09 -25.80 -27.63
C LEU A 18 -7.05 -26.81 -28.29
N ALA A 19 -7.67 -26.48 -29.43
CA ALA A 19 -8.61 -27.37 -30.12
C ALA A 19 -8.00 -28.72 -30.53
N THR A 20 -6.69 -28.78 -30.72
CA THR A 20 -5.95 -30.00 -31.10
C THR A 20 -5.22 -30.65 -29.92
N ARG A 21 -5.42 -30.17 -28.69
CA ARG A 21 -4.66 -30.58 -27.50
C ARG A 21 -5.58 -30.91 -26.33
N GLU A 22 -5.14 -31.86 -25.51
CA GLU A 22 -5.76 -32.09 -24.21
C GLU A 22 -5.24 -31.04 -23.22
N ALA A 23 -6.17 -30.36 -22.54
CA ALA A 23 -5.83 -29.33 -21.57
C ALA A 23 -6.75 -29.39 -20.35
N THR A 24 -6.29 -28.77 -19.27
CA THR A 24 -7.05 -28.60 -18.03
C THR A 24 -7.24 -27.11 -17.81
N GLU A 25 -8.50 -26.70 -17.64
CA GLU A 25 -8.86 -25.31 -17.36
C GLU A 25 -8.93 -25.09 -15.84
N ILE A 26 -8.33 -24.00 -15.39
CA ILE A 26 -8.44 -23.53 -14.01
C ILE A 26 -9.70 -22.68 -13.89
N THR A 27 -10.70 -23.15 -13.16
CA THR A 27 -11.99 -22.45 -13.00
C THR A 27 -11.97 -21.39 -11.91
N GLY A 28 -10.90 -21.35 -11.10
CA GLY A 28 -10.73 -20.41 -9.99
C GLY A 28 -10.38 -21.12 -8.68
N LEU A 29 -10.49 -20.41 -7.57
CA LEU A 29 -10.27 -20.94 -6.22
C LEU A 29 -11.59 -21.50 -5.67
N VAL A 30 -11.60 -22.78 -5.29
CA VAL A 30 -12.74 -23.44 -4.62
C VAL A 30 -12.69 -23.13 -3.12
N THR A 31 -11.50 -23.19 -2.54
CA THR A 31 -11.21 -22.74 -1.17
C THR A 31 -9.95 -21.89 -1.17
N TRP A 32 -9.53 -21.40 -0.01
CA TRP A 32 -8.27 -20.66 0.13
C TRP A 32 -7.04 -21.48 -0.25
N GLU A 33 -7.11 -22.80 -0.19
CA GLU A 33 -5.98 -23.72 -0.44
C GLU A 33 -6.22 -24.64 -1.64
N GLU A 34 -7.37 -24.52 -2.32
CA GLU A 34 -7.79 -25.44 -3.37
C GLU A 34 -8.19 -24.71 -4.64
N VAL A 35 -7.54 -25.07 -5.74
CA VAL A 35 -7.85 -24.60 -7.08
C VAL A 35 -8.82 -25.58 -7.75
N GLY A 36 -9.92 -25.04 -8.27
CA GLY A 36 -10.87 -25.78 -9.09
C GLY A 36 -10.32 -25.98 -10.49
N VAL A 37 -10.40 -27.22 -10.97
CA VAL A 37 -9.96 -27.60 -12.30
C VAL A 37 -11.03 -28.41 -13.01
N ARG A 38 -11.09 -28.30 -14.34
CA ARG A 38 -11.90 -29.17 -15.19
C ARG A 38 -11.16 -29.51 -16.47
N ALA A 39 -11.54 -30.62 -17.10
CA ALA A 39 -11.10 -30.90 -18.46
C ALA A 39 -11.53 -29.76 -19.38
N TYR A 40 -10.59 -29.21 -20.13
CA TYR A 40 -10.89 -28.19 -21.12
C TYR A 40 -11.59 -28.83 -22.31
N VAL A 41 -12.67 -28.22 -22.77
CA VAL A 41 -13.40 -28.63 -23.97
C VAL A 41 -13.43 -27.41 -24.89
N ALA A 42 -12.77 -27.53 -26.04
CA ALA A 42 -12.76 -26.46 -27.03
C ALA A 42 -14.20 -26.17 -27.49
N PRO A 43 -14.60 -24.89 -27.59
CA PRO A 43 -15.88 -24.53 -28.16
C PRO A 43 -15.97 -25.03 -29.61
N ALA A 44 -17.12 -25.58 -29.99
CA ALA A 44 -17.34 -26.04 -31.36
C ALA A 44 -17.20 -24.86 -32.33
N PRO A 45 -16.54 -25.03 -33.50
CA PRO A 45 -16.44 -23.97 -34.49
C PRO A 45 -17.87 -23.56 -34.89
N ALA A 46 -18.16 -22.26 -34.79
CA ALA A 46 -19.39 -21.71 -35.32
C ALA A 46 -19.38 -21.94 -36.84
N VAL A 47 -20.27 -22.81 -37.32
CA VAL A 47 -20.44 -23.05 -38.75
C VAL A 47 -21.00 -21.75 -39.35
N GLU A 48 -20.16 -20.98 -40.05
CA GLU A 48 -20.64 -19.88 -40.86
C GLU A 48 -21.62 -20.42 -41.92
N PRO A 49 -22.79 -19.79 -42.14
CA PRO A 49 -23.69 -20.24 -43.18
C PRO A 49 -23.02 -20.08 -44.55
N SER A 50 -22.85 -21.21 -45.25
CA SER A 50 -22.31 -21.29 -46.61
C SER A 50 -22.92 -20.22 -47.52
N PRO A 51 -22.12 -19.47 -48.31
CA PRO A 51 -22.66 -18.52 -49.27
C PRO A 51 -23.52 -19.26 -50.31
N SER A 52 -24.77 -18.82 -50.44
CA SER A 52 -25.73 -19.32 -51.43
C SER A 52 -25.21 -19.10 -52.87
N PRO A 53 -25.32 -20.07 -53.80
CA PRO A 53 -24.82 -19.91 -55.16
C PRO A 53 -25.62 -18.82 -55.92
N SER A 54 -24.90 -17.83 -56.45
CA SER A 54 -25.46 -16.78 -57.30
C SER A 54 -25.82 -17.33 -58.70
N PRO A 55 -27.02 -17.06 -59.25
CA PRO A 55 -27.43 -17.57 -60.56
C PRO A 55 -26.66 -17.01 -61.77
N SER A 56 -26.39 -17.95 -62.69
CA SER A 56 -25.65 -17.87 -63.95
C SER A 56 -26.06 -16.75 -64.92
N ALA A 57 -25.09 -16.03 -65.48
CA ALA A 57 -25.27 -15.17 -66.65
C ALA A 57 -25.08 -15.97 -67.96
N SER A 58 -25.88 -15.64 -68.98
CA SER A 58 -25.94 -16.26 -70.32
C SER A 58 -25.25 -15.36 -71.39
N PRO A 59 -24.94 -15.86 -72.61
CA PRO A 59 -23.68 -15.63 -73.33
C PRO A 59 -23.54 -14.45 -74.33
N GLU A 60 -22.26 -14.18 -74.61
CA GLU A 60 -21.49 -13.43 -75.64
C GLU A 60 -22.09 -13.17 -77.05
N PRO A 61 -21.57 -12.20 -77.87
CA PRO A 61 -20.31 -12.43 -78.64
C PRO A 61 -19.40 -11.20 -79.00
N SER A 62 -18.07 -11.37 -78.80
CA SER A 62 -16.92 -11.33 -79.77
C SER A 62 -16.66 -10.16 -80.80
N PRO A 63 -15.46 -10.02 -81.43
CA PRO A 63 -14.12 -9.63 -80.89
C PRO A 63 -13.31 -8.64 -81.81
N ALA A 64 -12.12 -8.18 -81.36
CA ALA A 64 -10.83 -7.99 -82.09
C ALA A 64 -9.97 -6.80 -81.53
N PRO A 65 -8.65 -6.70 -81.82
CA PRO A 65 -7.56 -7.62 -81.45
C PRO A 65 -6.35 -6.93 -80.74
N SER A 66 -5.71 -7.69 -79.85
CA SER A 66 -4.31 -7.71 -79.34
C SER A 66 -3.38 -6.47 -79.43
N PRO A 67 -2.68 -6.16 -78.33
CA PRO A 67 -1.21 -6.23 -78.42
C PRO A 67 -0.51 -7.05 -77.31
N SER A 68 0.35 -7.96 -77.77
CA SER A 68 1.67 -8.44 -77.30
C SER A 68 1.97 -8.73 -75.81
N PRO A 69 2.76 -9.78 -75.51
CA PRO A 69 2.79 -10.46 -74.22
C PRO A 69 3.83 -9.92 -73.23
N SER A 70 3.49 -9.96 -71.94
CA SER A 70 4.41 -9.96 -70.80
C SER A 70 3.66 -10.46 -69.55
N PRO A 71 4.36 -11.06 -68.59
CA PRO A 71 4.41 -12.49 -68.29
C PRO A 71 3.23 -13.04 -67.48
N GLU A 72 3.00 -14.34 -67.60
CA GLU A 72 2.10 -15.20 -66.81
C GLU A 72 1.98 -14.77 -65.34
N ALA A 73 0.79 -14.29 -64.97
CA ALA A 73 0.26 -14.57 -63.65
C ALA A 73 -0.45 -15.93 -63.76
N GLU A 74 0.33 -17.00 -63.64
CA GLU A 74 -0.21 -18.30 -63.25
C GLU A 74 -0.87 -18.10 -61.88
N ALA A 75 -2.20 -18.02 -61.89
CA ALA A 75 -3.00 -18.50 -60.78
C ALA A 75 -2.81 -20.02 -60.74
N GLU A 76 -1.63 -20.46 -60.29
CA GLU A 76 -1.52 -21.78 -59.70
C GLU A 76 -2.46 -21.77 -58.49
N GLY A 77 -3.43 -22.68 -58.53
CA GLY A 77 -4.18 -23.03 -57.34
C GLY A 77 -3.18 -23.37 -56.27
N GLU A 78 -3.04 -22.47 -55.30
CA GLU A 78 -2.32 -22.73 -54.07
C GLU A 78 -2.91 -24.05 -53.57
N PRO A 79 -2.13 -25.14 -53.46
CA PRO A 79 -2.59 -26.24 -52.65
C PRO A 79 -2.92 -25.62 -51.31
N GLU A 80 -4.11 -25.87 -50.78
CA GLU A 80 -4.38 -25.52 -49.39
C GLU A 80 -3.29 -26.19 -48.57
N GLU A 81 -2.25 -25.42 -48.26
CA GLU A 81 -1.28 -25.81 -47.26
C GLU A 81 -2.14 -26.09 -46.04
N PRO A 82 -1.99 -27.27 -45.41
CA PRO A 82 -2.61 -27.45 -44.12
C PRO A 82 -2.09 -26.30 -43.28
N VAL A 83 -2.95 -25.33 -42.94
CA VAL A 83 -2.59 -24.24 -42.05
C VAL A 83 -1.94 -24.91 -40.88
N ASP A 84 -0.64 -24.73 -40.74
CA ASP A 84 0.10 -25.33 -39.66
C ASP A 84 -0.34 -24.56 -38.42
N THR A 85 -1.41 -25.05 -37.79
CA THR A 85 -2.00 -24.48 -36.57
C THR A 85 -1.02 -24.52 -35.39
N SER A 86 0.21 -24.96 -35.61
CA SER A 86 1.35 -24.75 -34.73
C SER A 86 2.04 -23.39 -34.90
N SER A 87 1.51 -22.46 -35.70
CA SER A 87 2.09 -21.11 -35.82
C SER A 87 2.23 -20.46 -34.44
N THR A 88 3.48 -20.32 -34.01
CA THR A 88 3.89 -19.69 -32.75
C THR A 88 3.59 -18.18 -32.73
N ASP A 89 3.08 -17.61 -33.83
CA ASP A 89 2.82 -16.18 -34.01
C ASP A 89 1.56 -15.67 -33.29
N HIS A 90 0.72 -16.58 -32.78
CA HIS A 90 -0.47 -16.22 -32.01
C HIS A 90 -0.16 -15.77 -30.57
N TRP A 91 1.06 -16.02 -30.07
CA TRP A 91 1.48 -15.72 -28.71
C TRP A 91 1.99 -14.29 -28.56
N ARG A 92 1.51 -13.57 -27.54
CA ARG A 92 1.94 -12.20 -27.24
C ARG A 92 3.15 -12.13 -26.35
N THR A 93 3.11 -12.85 -25.25
CA THR A 93 4.18 -12.87 -24.25
C THR A 93 4.48 -14.31 -23.91
N THR A 94 5.77 -14.60 -23.75
CA THR A 94 6.27 -15.94 -23.50
C THR A 94 7.22 -15.92 -22.31
N TRP A 95 7.10 -16.91 -21.44
CA TRP A 95 8.00 -17.14 -20.31
C TRP A 95 8.52 -18.58 -20.35
N HIS A 96 9.78 -18.75 -19.97
CA HIS A 96 10.44 -20.06 -19.90
C HIS A 96 10.89 -20.34 -18.46
N GLY A 97 10.82 -21.59 -18.05
CA GLY A 97 11.27 -22.04 -16.74
C GLY A 97 11.69 -23.51 -16.76
N GLN A 98 12.60 -23.90 -15.86
CA GLN A 98 13.08 -25.27 -15.75
C GLN A 98 12.55 -25.89 -14.47
N GLY A 99 11.63 -26.86 -14.58
CA GLY A 99 10.98 -27.53 -13.44
C GLY A 99 10.00 -26.67 -12.63
N ARG A 100 10.24 -25.35 -12.52
CA ARG A 100 9.31 -24.36 -11.93
C ARG A 100 9.30 -23.10 -12.79
N LEU A 101 8.11 -22.54 -12.97
CA LEU A 101 7.90 -21.26 -13.65
C LEU A 101 7.22 -20.28 -12.69
N ALA A 102 7.79 -19.09 -12.54
CA ALA A 102 7.22 -18.02 -11.73
C ALA A 102 6.83 -16.86 -12.64
N VAL A 103 5.53 -16.53 -12.66
CA VAL A 103 4.98 -15.41 -13.44
C VAL A 103 4.20 -14.52 -12.49
N PHE A 104 4.49 -13.22 -12.51
CA PHE A 104 3.70 -12.25 -11.74
C PHE A 104 2.35 -12.06 -12.41
N ALA A 105 1.26 -12.07 -11.62
CA ALA A 105 -0.09 -11.85 -12.14
C ALA A 105 -0.23 -10.51 -12.88
N SER A 106 0.52 -9.48 -12.47
CA SER A 106 0.56 -8.17 -13.13
C SER A 106 1.19 -8.19 -14.52
N ALA A 107 1.98 -9.22 -14.85
CA ALA A 107 2.59 -9.37 -16.17
C ALA A 107 1.62 -10.01 -17.19
N ILE A 108 0.46 -10.50 -16.73
CA ILE A 108 -0.58 -11.08 -17.59
C ILE A 108 -1.59 -9.98 -17.89
N PRO A 109 -1.72 -9.54 -19.16
CA PRO A 109 -2.68 -8.51 -19.53
C PRO A 109 -4.13 -8.97 -19.25
N ALA A 110 -4.95 -8.05 -18.75
CA ALA A 110 -6.35 -8.34 -18.48
C ALA A 110 -7.09 -8.70 -19.79
N GLY A 111 -7.88 -9.78 -19.75
CA GLY A 111 -8.63 -10.28 -20.91
C GLY A 111 -7.82 -11.19 -21.86
N GLU A 112 -6.56 -11.49 -21.55
CA GLU A 112 -5.79 -12.51 -22.25
C GLU A 112 -5.91 -13.89 -21.58
N THR A 113 -5.77 -14.93 -22.38
CA THR A 113 -5.75 -16.32 -21.91
C THR A 113 -4.30 -16.72 -21.66
N PHE A 114 -4.04 -17.27 -20.47
CA PHE A 114 -2.73 -17.75 -20.06
C PHE A 114 -2.66 -19.27 -20.20
N VAL A 115 -1.70 -19.75 -20.98
CA VAL A 115 -1.53 -21.17 -21.31
C VAL A 115 -0.14 -21.62 -20.86
N ILE A 116 -0.07 -22.77 -20.19
CA ILE A 116 1.19 -23.37 -19.71
C ILE A 116 1.30 -24.78 -20.29
N HIS A 117 2.45 -25.14 -20.84
CA HIS A 117 2.73 -26.49 -21.30
C HIS A 117 4.21 -26.84 -21.17
N ALA A 118 4.52 -28.14 -21.18
CA ALA A 118 5.90 -28.60 -21.23
C ALA A 118 6.40 -28.59 -22.68
N VAL A 119 7.64 -28.14 -22.91
CA VAL A 119 8.24 -28.05 -24.26
C VAL A 119 8.33 -29.41 -24.95
N ASN A 120 8.51 -30.47 -24.17
CA ASN A 120 8.55 -31.84 -24.68
C ASN A 120 7.17 -32.41 -25.05
N GLY A 121 6.09 -31.64 -24.86
CA GLY A 121 4.70 -32.08 -25.12
C GLY A 121 4.16 -33.09 -24.10
N GLY A 122 4.91 -33.39 -23.03
CA GLY A 122 4.45 -34.27 -21.97
C GLY A 122 3.45 -33.59 -21.04
N PRO A 123 2.70 -34.37 -20.23
CA PRO A 123 1.82 -33.81 -19.23
C PRO A 123 2.62 -33.03 -18.19
N LEU A 124 2.07 -31.88 -17.75
CA LEU A 124 2.60 -31.17 -16.59
C LEU A 124 2.42 -32.06 -15.34
N GLY A 125 3.40 -32.00 -14.44
CA GLY A 125 3.32 -32.68 -13.15
C GLY A 125 2.48 -31.88 -12.15
N THR A 126 3.06 -31.60 -10.98
CA THR A 126 2.40 -30.80 -9.94
C THR A 126 2.35 -29.31 -10.31
N LEU A 127 1.18 -28.69 -10.22
CA LEU A 127 0.99 -27.25 -10.33
C LEU A 127 0.89 -26.65 -8.92
N GLU A 128 1.79 -25.74 -8.58
CA GLU A 128 1.71 -24.93 -7.37
C GLU A 128 1.46 -23.47 -7.76
N LEU A 129 0.31 -22.93 -7.38
CA LEU A 129 -0.02 -21.53 -7.61
C LEU A 129 0.22 -20.75 -6.32
N TYR A 130 1.07 -19.73 -6.39
CA TYR A 130 1.30 -18.81 -5.29
C TYR A 130 0.65 -17.46 -5.62
N ALA A 131 -0.28 -17.02 -4.79
CA ALA A 131 -0.86 -15.70 -4.85
C ALA A 131 -0.63 -15.02 -3.49
N GLU A 132 0.27 -14.04 -3.47
CA GLU A 132 0.46 -13.20 -2.29
C GLU A 132 -0.77 -12.29 -2.17
N ARG A 133 -1.66 -12.60 -1.24
CA ARG A 133 -2.76 -11.71 -0.90
C ARG A 133 -2.28 -10.79 0.21
N ASP A 134 -2.31 -9.49 -0.03
CA ASP A 134 -2.27 -8.50 1.04
C ASP A 134 -3.69 -8.33 1.60
N PRO A 135 -4.06 -8.98 2.73
CA PRO A 135 -5.33 -8.68 3.37
C PRO A 135 -5.35 -7.22 3.79
N ASN A 136 -6.46 -6.51 3.49
CA ASN A 136 -6.63 -5.13 3.92
C ASN A 136 -6.92 -5.09 5.43
N ASP A 137 -5.85 -5.12 6.22
CA ASP A 137 -5.90 -5.14 7.68
C ASP A 137 -5.73 -3.75 8.32
N ALA A 138 -5.81 -2.69 7.50
CA ALA A 138 -5.66 -1.31 7.95
C ALA A 138 -6.68 -0.90 9.02
N TRP A 139 -7.82 -1.59 9.10
CA TRP A 139 -8.87 -1.38 10.09
C TRP A 139 -8.64 -2.12 11.42
N ILE A 140 -7.76 -3.13 11.45
CA ILE A 140 -7.48 -3.93 12.66
C ILE A 140 -6.68 -3.11 13.68
N THR A 141 -5.60 -2.46 13.23
CA THR A 141 -4.76 -1.60 14.08
C THR A 141 -5.57 -0.54 14.85
N PRO A 142 -6.44 0.27 14.22
CA PRO A 142 -7.24 1.25 14.96
C PRO A 142 -8.23 0.58 15.93
N LEU A 143 -8.82 -0.57 15.60
CA LEU A 143 -9.68 -1.31 16.53
C LEU A 143 -8.93 -1.80 17.76
N ILE A 144 -7.70 -2.31 17.61
CA ILE A 144 -6.85 -2.72 18.73
C ILE A 144 -6.58 -1.52 19.66
N VAL A 145 -6.24 -0.36 19.07
CA VAL A 145 -6.00 0.87 19.85
C VAL A 145 -7.25 1.31 20.60
N TRP A 146 -8.41 1.36 19.93
CA TRP A 146 -9.67 1.71 20.59
C TRP A 146 -10.07 0.70 21.65
N GLY A 147 -9.87 -0.60 21.41
CA GLY A 147 -10.08 -1.64 22.40
C GLY A 147 -9.21 -1.45 23.64
N ALA A 148 -7.93 -1.12 23.47
CA ALA A 148 -7.02 -0.84 24.57
C ALA A 148 -7.44 0.42 25.35
N ILE A 149 -7.86 1.48 24.66
CA ILE A 149 -8.39 2.71 25.30
C ILE A 149 -9.64 2.38 26.12
N LEU A 150 -10.60 1.66 25.54
CA LEU A 150 -11.83 1.28 26.21
C LEU A 150 -11.56 0.38 27.42
N LEU A 151 -10.58 -0.53 27.32
CA LEU A 151 -10.13 -1.35 28.44
C LEU A 151 -9.56 -0.47 29.57
N ILE A 152 -8.70 0.49 29.26
CA ILE A 152 -8.16 1.43 30.26
C ILE A 152 -9.28 2.23 30.91
N VAL A 153 -10.21 2.77 30.13
CA VAL A 153 -11.37 3.51 30.64
C VAL A 153 -12.22 2.64 31.56
N GLY A 154 -12.46 1.38 31.16
CA GLY A 154 -13.17 0.40 31.98
C GLY A 154 -12.45 0.11 33.30
N VAL A 155 -11.13 -0.09 33.28
CA VAL A 155 -10.31 -0.30 34.49
C VAL A 155 -10.34 0.94 35.39
N VAL A 156 -10.21 2.13 34.84
CA VAL A 156 -10.29 3.39 35.59
C VAL A 156 -11.67 3.54 36.23
N GLY A 157 -12.74 3.28 35.48
CA GLY A 157 -14.10 3.27 36.00
C GLY A 157 -14.27 2.26 37.14
N LEU A 158 -13.73 1.04 36.97
CA LEU A 158 -13.75 0.01 38.00
C LEU A 158 -13.00 0.45 39.27
N LEU A 159 -11.83 1.07 39.13
CA LEU A 159 -11.07 1.61 40.27
C LEU A 159 -11.85 2.70 41.01
N TYR A 160 -12.55 3.59 40.31
CA TYR A 160 -13.42 4.59 40.94
C TYR A 160 -14.58 3.95 41.71
N THR A 161 -15.09 2.80 41.26
CA THR A 161 -16.15 2.07 41.99
C THR A 161 -15.62 1.32 43.21
N LEU A 162 -14.39 0.79 43.14
CA LEU A 162 -13.80 -0.03 44.20
C LEU A 162 -13.09 0.80 45.28
N ILE A 163 -12.48 1.92 44.90
CA ILE A 163 -11.72 2.78 45.79
C ILE A 163 -12.56 4.02 46.08
N ASP A 164 -13.22 4.05 47.24
CA ASP A 164 -13.93 5.24 47.69
C ASP A 164 -12.90 6.35 48.00
N LEU A 165 -12.77 7.36 47.12
CA LEU A 165 -11.84 8.48 47.31
C LEU A 165 -12.31 9.50 48.37
N ARG A 166 -13.57 9.38 48.82
CA ARG A 166 -14.18 10.29 49.81
C ARG A 166 -13.40 10.44 51.13
N PRO A 167 -12.74 9.41 51.71
CA PRO A 167 -11.97 9.56 52.94
C PRO A 167 -10.69 10.40 52.75
N TRP A 168 -10.10 10.35 51.56
CA TRP A 168 -8.88 11.07 51.24
C TRP A 168 -9.14 12.55 50.98
N GLN A 169 -10.27 12.89 50.37
CA GLN A 169 -10.72 14.27 50.20
C GLN A 169 -10.89 14.99 51.54
N ARG A 170 -11.54 14.32 52.51
CA ARG A 170 -11.71 14.86 53.88
C ARG A 170 -10.38 15.15 54.58
N LYS A 171 -9.41 14.23 54.47
CA LYS A 171 -8.07 14.45 55.03
C LYS A 171 -7.34 15.63 54.38
N GLY A 172 -7.53 15.84 53.07
CA GLY A 172 -6.98 16.98 52.34
C GLY A 172 -7.58 18.31 52.81
N GLU A 173 -8.90 18.39 52.94
CA GLU A 173 -9.62 19.57 53.44
C GLU A 173 -9.25 19.90 54.89
N GLU A 174 -9.11 18.88 55.75
CA GLU A 174 -8.61 19.06 57.12
C GLU A 174 -7.17 19.57 57.15
N TRP A 175 -6.31 19.07 56.27
CA TRP A 175 -4.92 19.53 56.22
C TRP A 175 -4.79 20.97 55.70
N LEU A 176 -5.59 21.33 54.69
CA LEU A 176 -5.68 22.68 54.15
C LEU A 176 -6.25 23.66 55.19
N SER A 177 -7.32 23.28 55.88
CA SER A 177 -7.92 24.09 56.95
C SER A 177 -7.01 24.23 58.16
N ARG A 178 -6.28 23.18 58.58
CA ARG A 178 -5.26 23.28 59.65
C ARG A 178 -4.10 24.20 59.27
N ARG A 179 -3.68 24.22 58.00
CA ARG A 179 -2.66 25.17 57.53
C ARG A 179 -3.18 26.61 57.47
N SER A 180 -4.44 26.80 57.08
CA SER A 180 -5.09 28.10 57.06
C SER A 180 -5.33 28.64 58.48
N ALA A 181 -5.76 27.79 59.41
CA ALA A 181 -6.03 28.14 60.80
C ALA A 181 -4.77 28.50 61.61
N LYS A 182 -3.60 27.98 61.22
CA LYS A 182 -2.31 28.37 61.84
C LYS A 182 -1.84 29.77 61.43
N GLY A 183 -2.62 30.48 60.62
CA GLY A 183 -2.40 31.85 60.15
C GLY A 183 -2.95 32.95 61.06
N GLU A 184 -3.50 32.65 62.24
CA GLU A 184 -3.86 33.70 63.19
C GLU A 184 -2.59 34.43 63.67
N PRO A 185 -2.48 35.75 63.42
CA PRO A 185 -1.26 36.47 63.66
C PRO A 185 -1.04 36.61 65.17
N LYS A 186 0.04 36.00 65.66
CA LYS A 186 0.47 36.08 67.07
C LYS A 186 0.44 37.53 67.56
N GLU A 187 -0.15 37.77 68.73
CA GLU A 187 -0.31 39.11 69.31
C GLU A 187 1.05 39.80 69.43
N GLY A 188 1.16 41.01 68.87
CA GLY A 188 2.43 41.75 68.74
C GLY A 188 3.27 41.44 67.48
N SER A 189 2.89 40.50 66.62
CA SER A 189 3.57 40.23 65.33
C SER A 189 3.35 41.35 64.30
N ARG A 190 4.22 41.45 63.28
CA ARG A 190 4.10 42.46 62.20
C ARG A 190 2.74 42.41 61.47
N ARG A 191 2.15 41.22 61.30
CA ARG A 191 0.81 41.07 60.70
C ARG A 191 -0.31 41.53 61.66
N ALA A 192 -0.19 41.24 62.96
CA ALA A 192 -1.12 41.74 63.98
C ALA A 192 -1.10 43.27 64.09
N ARG A 193 0.10 43.89 64.03
CA ARG A 193 0.25 45.36 64.07
C ARG A 193 -0.31 46.06 62.83
N ARG A 194 -0.21 45.42 61.65
CA ARG A 194 -0.83 45.90 60.40
C ARG A 194 -2.36 45.83 60.45
N LEU A 195 -2.91 44.75 61.01
CA LEU A 195 -4.36 44.61 61.21
C LEU A 195 -4.90 45.58 62.29
N ALA A 196 -4.09 45.92 63.29
CA ALA A 196 -4.41 46.92 64.33
C ALA A 196 -4.16 48.38 63.89
N GLY A 197 -3.77 48.63 62.64
CA GLY A 197 -3.64 49.98 62.07
C GLY A 197 -2.41 50.79 62.53
N VAL A 198 -1.41 50.17 63.15
CA VAL A 198 -0.22 50.91 63.65
C VAL A 198 0.80 51.11 62.51
N GLN A 199 0.98 52.36 62.07
CA GLN A 199 2.01 52.77 61.11
C GLN A 199 3.42 52.65 61.71
N LEU A 200 4.42 52.27 60.89
CA LEU A 200 5.83 52.22 61.30
C LEU A 200 6.39 53.64 61.50
N PRO A 201 7.32 53.87 62.45
CA PRO A 201 8.05 55.13 62.54
C PRO A 201 8.93 55.31 61.31
N GLU A 202 8.90 56.49 60.68
CA GLU A 202 9.83 56.84 59.61
C GLU A 202 11.26 56.90 60.17
N VAL A 203 12.15 56.12 59.57
CA VAL A 203 13.58 56.19 59.82
C VAL A 203 14.14 57.25 58.87
N PRO A 204 14.72 58.36 59.36
CA PRO A 204 15.41 59.31 58.49
C PRO A 204 16.61 58.63 57.87
N LEU A 205 16.68 58.59 56.54
CA LEU A 205 17.89 58.25 55.81
C LEU A 205 18.78 59.49 55.80
N ASP A 206 19.93 59.43 56.46
CA ASP A 206 20.96 60.48 56.34
C ASP A 206 21.46 60.55 54.89
N PRO A 207 21.68 61.76 54.33
CA PRO A 207 22.19 61.90 52.98
C PRO A 207 23.65 61.42 52.90
N ALA A 208 23.92 60.52 51.96
CA ALA A 208 25.27 60.05 51.64
C ALA A 208 26.20 61.23 51.27
N PRO A 209 27.46 61.25 51.75
CA PRO A 209 28.39 62.33 51.44
C PRO A 209 28.74 62.34 49.94
N ALA A 210 28.67 63.54 49.38
CA ALA A 210 28.97 63.86 47.99
C ALA A 210 30.45 63.64 47.69
N ASP A 211 30.78 62.49 47.11
CA ASP A 211 31.98 62.27 46.29
C ASP A 211 31.76 61.01 45.42
N ALA A 212 30.79 61.08 44.52
CA ALA A 212 30.66 60.16 43.40
C ALA A 212 30.91 60.96 42.12
N VAL A 213 32.12 60.81 41.58
CA VAL A 213 32.55 61.37 40.29
C VAL A 213 31.59 60.94 39.17
N PRO A 214 31.11 61.85 38.31
CA PRO A 214 30.19 61.50 37.23
C PRO A 214 30.94 60.85 36.07
N ALA A 215 30.56 59.62 35.69
CA ALA A 215 30.90 59.05 34.40
C ALA A 215 29.83 59.45 33.38
N ASP A 216 30.21 60.32 32.45
CA ASP A 216 29.38 60.81 31.34
C ASP A 216 29.08 59.67 30.33
N PRO A 217 27.86 59.58 29.77
CA PRO A 217 27.37 58.45 28.99
C PRO A 217 27.52 58.73 27.49
N ALA A 218 28.63 58.27 26.89
CA ALA A 218 28.76 58.27 25.44
C ALA A 218 29.79 57.25 24.95
N THR A 219 29.45 55.96 24.98
CA THR A 219 29.88 55.04 23.91
C THR A 219 28.81 53.96 23.76
N ALA A 220 28.13 54.05 22.64
CA ALA A 220 27.06 53.14 22.24
C ALA A 220 27.58 51.70 22.08
N ASP A 221 26.75 50.78 22.56
CA ASP A 221 26.62 49.41 22.07
C ASP A 221 26.48 49.41 20.52
N PRO A 222 26.90 48.35 19.80
CA PRO A 222 26.08 47.14 19.87
C PRO A 222 26.81 45.80 19.72
N ALA A 223 26.30 44.84 20.48
CA ALA A 223 26.07 43.45 20.08
C ALA A 223 27.30 42.60 19.72
N THR A 224 27.61 41.63 20.59
CA THR A 224 27.93 40.27 20.16
C THR A 224 27.53 39.28 21.26
N THR A 225 26.54 38.46 20.91
CA THR A 225 26.22 37.18 21.52
C THR A 225 27.47 36.30 21.62
N ASP A 226 27.84 35.86 22.83
CA ASP A 226 28.68 34.68 23.01
C ASP A 226 28.09 33.87 24.18
N GLN A 227 27.25 32.90 23.86
CA GLN A 227 27.59 31.49 23.66
C GLN A 227 27.74 30.70 24.97
N ILE A 228 26.71 29.88 25.18
CA ILE A 228 26.59 28.81 26.16
C ILE A 228 27.61 27.71 25.78
N PRO A 229 28.47 27.22 26.70
CA PRO A 229 29.37 26.12 26.37
C PRO A 229 28.57 24.81 26.23
N GLN A 230 28.56 24.25 25.01
CA GLN A 230 28.11 22.88 24.74
C GLN A 230 29.07 21.87 25.36
N ALA A 231 28.48 20.85 25.98
CA ALA A 231 29.15 19.70 26.53
C ALA A 231 29.63 18.73 25.42
N ASP A 232 30.95 18.53 25.39
CA ASP A 232 31.66 17.25 25.34
C ASP A 232 31.14 16.17 24.35
N GLN A 233 31.65 16.23 23.11
CA GLN A 233 31.68 15.06 22.23
C GLN A 233 32.84 14.14 22.62
N LYS A 234 32.47 12.99 23.17
CA LYS A 234 33.33 11.86 23.45
C LYS A 234 33.81 11.23 22.13
N GLY A 235 35.12 11.28 21.90
CA GLY A 235 35.78 10.67 20.75
C GLY A 235 35.84 9.14 20.79
N GLY A 236 36.26 8.56 19.66
CA GLY A 236 36.62 7.15 19.58
C GLY A 236 36.64 6.59 18.16
N GLU A 237 37.53 7.09 17.31
CA GLU A 237 38.04 6.33 16.16
C GLU A 237 38.93 5.19 16.67
N LYS A 238 38.61 3.95 16.28
CA LYS A 238 39.50 2.95 15.68
C LYS A 238 38.72 1.67 15.34
#